data_AF-A0A812QS60-F1
#
_entry.id   AF-A0A812QS60-F1
#
_cell.length_a   1.000
_cell.length_b   1.000
_cell.length_c   1.000
_cell.angle_alpha   90.00
_cell.angle_beta   90.00
_cell.angle_gamma   90.00
#
_symmetry.space_group_name_H-M   'P 1'
#
loop_
_entity.id
_entity.type
_entity.pdbx_description
1 polymer ?
#
loop_
_entity_poly.entity_id
_entity_poly.type
_entity_poly.pdbx_seq_one_letter_code
_entity_poly.pdbx_strand_id
1 'polypeptide(L)'
;MTFFLMAKGRTSLTDWMVLVDLFVIACGYVEMLLQYLYEDLPLQTISLFRALRLVRILRLTRLLRRTRGFRELQKLVRMMATCIKALFWSFVFCFMVMTVWALLIVEIINPLMQDLDLGDCEGCVKATSSVMHANLLLFKTVIAGDSWGDIAVPVIYAHPFSAIIFMGSLLTLIFGVLNLIVAVVVDTFAEARQRDVLNLAEEMEFNLAADQKFLERIFQRIDADGSGQVTFDELLEGARRDPEFQSRLRVMDIDESDLQQLFEMIDVHGFRVYHSADPMGA
;
A
#
# COMPACT_ATOMS: atom_id res chain seq x y z
N MET A 1 -23.64 -9.48 -8.28
CA MET A 1 -22.89 -8.54 -7.40
C MET A 1 -23.65 -8.27 -6.10
N THR A 2 -24.98 -8.24 -6.13
CA THR A 2 -25.87 -8.25 -4.96
C THR A 2 -25.64 -9.44 -4.02
N PHE A 3 -25.39 -10.64 -4.55
CA PHE A 3 -25.15 -11.83 -3.72
C PHE A 3 -23.82 -11.87 -2.96
N PHE A 4 -22.81 -11.09 -3.38
CA PHE A 4 -21.50 -11.09 -2.71
C PHE A 4 -21.45 -10.15 -1.50
N LEU A 5 -22.31 -9.12 -1.49
CA LEU A 5 -22.46 -8.18 -0.37
C LEU A 5 -23.18 -8.80 0.84
N MET A 6 -23.97 -9.88 0.64
CA MET A 6 -24.66 -10.55 1.74
C MET A 6 -23.77 -11.54 2.51
N ALA A 7 -22.71 -12.06 1.90
CA ALA A 7 -21.88 -13.12 2.49
C ALA A 7 -20.72 -12.61 3.37
N LYS A 8 -20.34 -11.34 3.26
CA LYS A 8 -19.22 -10.75 4.00
C LYS A 8 -19.73 -9.50 4.70
N GLY A 9 -19.95 -9.62 6.01
CA GLY A 9 -20.62 -8.61 6.84
C GLY A 9 -19.94 -7.23 6.87
N ARG A 10 -20.33 -6.43 7.87
CA ARG A 10 -20.01 -5.00 8.07
C ARG A 10 -18.53 -4.59 7.90
N THR A 11 -17.59 -5.53 7.92
CA THR A 11 -16.14 -5.38 7.59
C THR A 11 -15.82 -5.29 6.09
N SER A 12 -16.76 -5.57 5.18
CA SER A 12 -16.55 -5.46 3.73
C SER A 12 -16.69 -4.02 3.20
N LEU A 13 -17.33 -3.11 3.96
CA LEU A 13 -17.52 -1.71 3.55
C LEU A 13 -16.31 -0.81 3.85
N THR A 14 -15.37 -1.29 4.68
CA THR A 14 -14.10 -0.62 4.97
C THR A 14 -13.00 -0.92 3.94
N ASP A 15 -13.24 -1.84 3.01
CA ASP A 15 -12.32 -2.10 1.91
C ASP A 15 -12.39 -0.94 0.89
N TRP A 16 -11.31 -0.16 0.80
CA TRP A 16 -11.16 0.94 -0.17
C TRP A 16 -11.56 0.53 -1.59
N MET A 17 -11.34 -0.74 -1.94
CA MET A 17 -11.68 -1.27 -3.24
C MET A 17 -13.18 -1.36 -3.51
N VAL A 18 -13.99 -1.65 -2.48
CA VAL A 18 -15.46 -1.66 -2.58
C VAL A 18 -15.98 -0.24 -2.72
N LEU A 19 -15.36 0.74 -2.05
CA LEU A 19 -15.69 2.16 -2.17
C LEU A 19 -15.44 2.69 -3.59
N VAL A 20 -14.29 2.36 -4.19
CA VAL A 20 -14.00 2.69 -5.60
C VAL A 20 -15.05 2.06 -6.53
N ASP A 21 -15.44 0.82 -6.24
CA ASP A 21 -16.43 0.12 -7.06
C ASP A 21 -17.82 0.75 -6.98
N LEU A 22 -18.25 1.16 -5.78
CA LEU A 22 -19.48 1.90 -5.57
C LEU A 22 -19.43 3.28 -6.24
N PHE A 23 -18.31 3.99 -6.14
CA PHE A 23 -18.11 5.29 -6.79
C PHE A 23 -18.25 5.20 -8.31
N VAL A 24 -17.62 4.22 -8.95
CA VAL A 24 -17.70 4.03 -10.40
C VAL A 24 -19.11 3.66 -10.88
N ILE A 25 -19.88 2.95 -10.05
CA ILE A 25 -21.29 2.65 -10.32
C ILE A 25 -22.13 3.91 -10.17
N ALA A 26 -21.93 4.66 -9.08
CA ALA A 26 -22.62 5.92 -8.83
C ALA A 26 -22.37 6.95 -9.95
N CYS A 27 -21.12 7.16 -10.36
CA CYS A 27 -20.80 8.02 -11.52
C CYS A 27 -21.48 7.54 -12.80
N GLY A 28 -21.60 6.23 -13.01
CA GLY A 28 -22.31 5.68 -14.17
C GLY A 28 -23.82 5.95 -14.14
N TYR A 29 -24.45 5.86 -12.97
CA TYR A 29 -25.87 6.22 -12.80
C TYR A 29 -26.10 7.73 -12.95
N VAL A 30 -25.19 8.55 -12.40
CA VAL A 30 -25.24 10.01 -12.55
C VAL A 30 -25.11 10.39 -14.03
N GLU A 31 -24.20 9.77 -14.78
CA GLU A 31 -24.07 10.00 -16.22
C GLU A 31 -25.36 9.64 -16.98
N MET A 32 -25.97 8.49 -16.66
CA MET A 32 -27.23 8.05 -17.29
C MET A 32 -28.40 8.98 -16.95
N LEU A 33 -28.53 9.38 -15.68
CA LEU A 33 -29.59 10.28 -15.21
C LEU A 33 -29.46 11.67 -15.86
N LEU A 34 -28.24 12.20 -15.96
CA LEU A 34 -27.99 13.49 -16.58
C LEU A 34 -28.25 13.48 -18.08
N GLN A 35 -27.96 12.39 -18.80
CA GLN A 35 -28.33 12.23 -20.22
C GLN A 35 -29.84 12.18 -20.44
N TYR A 36 -30.59 11.62 -19.47
CA TYR A 36 -32.04 11.55 -19.55
C TYR A 36 -32.73 12.89 -19.22
N LEU A 37 -32.20 13.63 -18.24
CA LEU A 37 -32.80 14.89 -17.78
C LEU A 37 -32.49 16.07 -18.71
N TYR A 38 -31.45 15.97 -19.52
CA TYR A 38 -30.99 17.08 -20.34
C TYR A 38 -30.58 16.60 -21.74
N GLU A 39 -31.51 16.63 -22.69
CA GLU A 39 -31.24 16.32 -24.11
C GLU A 39 -30.46 17.45 -24.83
N ASP A 40 -30.61 18.71 -24.40
CA ASP A 40 -29.99 19.90 -25.02
C ASP A 40 -29.07 20.67 -24.04
N LEU A 41 -27.83 20.22 -23.87
CA LEU A 41 -26.86 20.84 -22.96
C LEU A 41 -25.81 21.70 -23.68
N PRO A 42 -25.40 22.85 -23.10
CA PRO A 42 -24.34 23.70 -23.64
C PRO A 42 -22.97 22.99 -23.69
N LEU A 43 -22.12 23.37 -24.64
CA LEU A 43 -20.83 22.72 -24.95
C LEU A 43 -19.88 22.52 -23.75
N GLN A 44 -19.95 23.36 -22.72
CA GLN A 44 -19.10 23.24 -21.52
C GLN A 44 -19.46 22.02 -20.66
N THR A 45 -20.75 21.70 -20.50
CA THR A 45 -21.16 20.50 -19.74
C THR A 45 -20.81 19.22 -20.52
N ILE A 46 -20.78 19.27 -21.86
CA ILE A 46 -20.30 18.17 -22.71
C ILE A 46 -18.83 17.79 -22.41
N SER A 47 -17.99 18.74 -21.99
CA SER A 47 -16.60 18.45 -21.58
C SER A 47 -16.53 17.67 -20.27
N LEU A 48 -17.38 18.00 -19.28
CA LEU A 48 -17.52 17.27 -18.02
C LEU A 48 -18.09 15.86 -18.25
N PHE A 49 -19.06 15.71 -19.16
CA PHE A 49 -19.58 14.40 -19.56
C PHE A 49 -18.52 13.53 -20.24
N ARG A 50 -17.62 14.13 -21.03
CA ARG A 50 -16.47 13.41 -21.60
C ARG A 50 -15.49 12.94 -20.53
N ALA A 51 -15.22 13.74 -19.51
CA ALA A 51 -14.37 13.35 -18.39
C ALA A 51 -15.01 12.20 -17.56
N LEU A 52 -16.32 12.24 -17.32
CA LEU A 52 -17.05 11.16 -16.63
C LEU A 52 -16.97 9.82 -17.36
N ARG A 53 -16.86 9.82 -18.70
CA ARG A 53 -16.62 8.58 -19.47
C ARG A 53 -15.27 7.94 -19.15
N LEU A 54 -14.24 8.71 -18.76
CA LEU A 54 -12.93 8.18 -18.38
C LEU A 54 -13.00 7.41 -17.04
N VAL A 55 -13.95 7.73 -16.16
CA VAL A 55 -14.20 6.96 -14.92
C VAL A 55 -14.58 5.51 -15.23
N ARG A 56 -15.12 5.22 -16.43
CA ARG A 56 -15.41 3.84 -16.87
C ARG A 56 -14.14 3.01 -17.07
N ILE A 57 -12.99 3.63 -17.37
CA ILE A 57 -11.68 2.96 -17.46
C ILE A 57 -11.30 2.38 -16.09
N LEU A 58 -11.71 3.00 -14.98
CA LEU A 58 -11.48 2.46 -13.64
C LEU A 58 -12.18 1.09 -13.45
N ARG A 59 -13.19 0.72 -14.25
CA ARG A 59 -13.77 -0.63 -14.24
C ARG A 59 -12.78 -1.70 -14.71
N LEU A 60 -11.80 -1.33 -15.55
CA LEU A 60 -10.73 -2.23 -15.99
C LEU A 60 -9.83 -2.66 -14.82
N THR A 61 -9.74 -1.86 -13.76
CA THR A 61 -9.03 -2.25 -12.53
C THR A 61 -9.65 -3.49 -11.87
N ARG A 62 -10.96 -3.73 -12.04
CA ARG A 62 -11.62 -4.97 -11.61
C ARG A 62 -11.14 -6.18 -12.39
N LEU A 63 -10.94 -6.03 -13.71
CA LEU A 63 -10.43 -7.09 -14.58
C LEU A 63 -8.97 -7.42 -14.23
N LEU A 64 -8.14 -6.41 -14.01
CA LEU A 64 -6.76 -6.55 -13.52
C LEU A 64 -6.69 -7.22 -12.14
N ARG A 65 -7.74 -7.09 -11.31
CA ARG A 65 -7.83 -7.76 -10.00
C ARG A 65 -8.14 -9.24 -10.11
N ARG A 66 -9.07 -9.60 -11.01
CA ARG A 66 -9.58 -10.96 -11.16
C ARG A 66 -8.61 -11.88 -11.88
N THR A 67 -7.70 -11.31 -12.64
CA THR A 67 -6.70 -12.01 -13.44
C THR A 67 -5.50 -12.40 -12.58
N ARG A 68 -5.23 -13.71 -12.49
CA ARG A 68 -4.12 -14.27 -11.70
C ARG A 68 -2.73 -13.81 -12.21
N GLY A 69 -2.62 -13.41 -13.47
CA GLY A 69 -1.37 -12.95 -14.08
C GLY A 69 -0.83 -11.62 -13.55
N PHE A 70 -1.65 -10.79 -12.90
CA PHE A 70 -1.23 -9.45 -12.42
C PHE A 70 -1.02 -9.38 -10.90
N ARG A 71 -0.82 -10.51 -10.23
CA ARG A 71 -0.63 -10.54 -8.76
C ARG A 71 0.53 -9.66 -8.30
N GLU A 72 1.64 -9.64 -9.05
CA GLU A 72 2.80 -8.79 -8.71
C GLU A 72 2.47 -7.29 -8.88
N LEU A 73 1.78 -6.92 -9.96
CA LEU A 73 1.31 -5.55 -10.15
C LEU A 73 0.36 -5.11 -9.02
N GLN A 74 -0.55 -5.98 -8.58
CA GLN A 74 -1.45 -5.69 -7.46
C GLN A 74 -0.71 -5.49 -6.15
N LYS A 75 0.39 -6.22 -5.90
CA LYS A 75 1.25 -5.98 -4.74
C LYS A 75 1.87 -4.58 -4.83
N LEU A 76 2.48 -4.22 -5.96
CA LEU A 76 3.08 -2.90 -6.15
C LEU A 76 2.04 -1.76 -5.96
N VAL A 77 0.83 -1.92 -6.50
CA VAL A 77 -0.24 -0.92 -6.35
C VAL A 77 -0.69 -0.79 -4.89
N ARG A 78 -0.82 -1.91 -4.15
CA ARG A 78 -1.12 -1.85 -2.71
C ARG A 78 -0.01 -1.14 -1.93
N MET A 79 1.25 -1.45 -2.22
CA MET A 79 2.40 -0.77 -1.62
C MET A 79 2.36 0.74 -1.91
N MET A 80 2.14 1.16 -3.16
CA MET A 80 2.00 2.57 -3.50
C MET A 80 0.82 3.24 -2.75
N ALA A 81 -0.31 2.54 -2.61
CA ALA A 81 -1.47 3.06 -1.90
C ALA A 81 -1.17 3.30 -0.41
N THR A 82 -0.34 2.47 0.24
CA THR A 82 0.07 2.72 1.63
C THR A 82 0.90 4.01 1.76
N CYS A 83 1.71 4.32 0.75
CA CYS A 83 2.57 5.51 0.74
C CYS A 83 1.86 6.79 0.32
N ILE A 84 0.62 6.72 -0.20
CA ILE A 84 -0.08 7.89 -0.75
C ILE A 84 -0.27 8.99 0.30
N LYS A 85 -0.47 8.61 1.56
CA LYS A 85 -0.60 9.57 2.67
C LYS A 85 0.71 10.30 2.92
N ALA A 86 1.83 9.59 2.99
CA ALA A 86 3.15 10.17 3.18
C ALA A 86 3.54 11.07 2.00
N LEU A 87 3.29 10.60 0.77
CA LEU A 87 3.51 11.37 -0.46
C LEU A 87 2.68 12.65 -0.51
N PHE A 88 1.41 12.59 -0.12
CA PHE A 88 0.55 13.77 -0.10
C PHE A 88 1.11 14.86 0.82
N TRP A 89 1.45 14.51 2.07
CA TRP A 89 2.03 15.47 3.02
C TRP A 89 3.40 15.98 2.58
N SER A 90 4.21 15.11 1.97
CA SER A 90 5.49 15.48 1.36
C SER A 90 5.32 16.51 0.25
N PHE A 91 4.31 16.33 -0.62
CA PHE A 91 3.99 17.28 -1.68
C PHE A 91 3.46 18.61 -1.11
N VAL A 92 2.61 18.58 -0.08
CA VAL A 92 2.14 19.78 0.61
C VAL A 92 3.30 20.56 1.22
N PHE A 93 4.23 19.87 1.89
CA PHE A 93 5.43 20.49 2.44
C PHE A 93 6.31 21.09 1.33
N CYS A 94 6.52 20.37 0.23
CA CYS A 94 7.23 20.88 -0.94
C CYS A 94 6.59 22.15 -1.51
N PHE A 95 5.27 22.14 -1.67
CA PHE A 95 4.51 23.29 -2.14
C PHE A 95 4.64 24.49 -1.19
N MET A 96 4.67 24.26 0.12
CA MET A 96 4.93 25.31 1.11
C MET A 96 6.32 25.92 0.93
N VAL A 97 7.37 25.10 0.81
CA VAL A 97 8.75 25.59 0.60
C VAL A 97 8.88 26.32 -0.74
N MET A 98 8.28 25.79 -1.82
CA MET A 98 8.21 26.49 -3.11
C MET A 98 7.55 27.85 -2.97
N THR A 99 6.47 27.95 -2.18
CA THR A 99 5.73 29.21 -1.98
C THR A 99 6.59 30.27 -1.30
N VAL A 100 7.50 29.88 -0.39
CA VAL A 100 8.46 30.83 0.22
C VAL A 100 9.37 31.44 -0.85
N TRP A 101 9.95 30.62 -1.73
CA TRP A 101 10.77 31.11 -2.84
C TRP A 101 9.95 31.89 -3.87
N ALA A 102 8.72 31.49 -4.13
CA ALA A 102 7.80 32.19 -5.03
C ALA A 102 7.49 33.61 -4.52
N LEU A 103 7.33 33.80 -3.20
CA LEU A 103 7.17 35.13 -2.61
C LEU A 103 8.40 36.01 -2.86
N LEU A 104 9.62 35.47 -2.69
CA LEU A 104 10.85 36.21 -2.99
C LEU A 104 10.96 36.55 -4.48
N ILE A 105 10.55 35.66 -5.37
CA ILE A 105 10.51 35.92 -6.81
C ILE A 105 9.53 37.04 -7.12
N VAL A 106 8.32 37.01 -6.56
CA VAL A 106 7.32 38.06 -6.81
C VAL A 106 7.78 39.41 -6.27
N GLU A 107 8.35 39.45 -5.07
CA GLU A 107 8.73 40.72 -4.42
C GLU A 107 10.02 41.31 -4.99
N ILE A 108 11.02 40.47 -5.30
CA ILE A 108 12.36 40.93 -5.67
C ILE A 108 12.60 40.81 -7.17
N ILE A 109 12.20 39.70 -7.79
CA ILE A 109 12.52 39.42 -9.21
C ILE A 109 11.51 40.06 -10.16
N ASN A 110 10.22 40.09 -9.81
CA ASN A 110 9.20 40.66 -10.69
C ASN A 110 9.48 42.12 -11.07
N PRO A 111 9.85 43.03 -10.13
CA PRO A 111 10.18 44.41 -10.48
C PRO A 111 11.38 44.49 -11.45
N LEU A 112 12.44 43.71 -11.20
CA LEU A 112 13.64 43.68 -12.05
C LEU A 112 13.34 43.23 -13.47
N MET A 113 12.39 42.30 -13.64
CA MET A 113 11.99 41.85 -14.96
C MET A 113 11.14 42.84 -15.74
N GLN A 114 10.50 43.83 -15.09
CA GLN A 114 9.80 44.88 -15.82
C GLN A 114 10.77 45.84 -16.52
N ASP A 115 11.99 45.95 -15.99
CA ASP A 115 13.05 46.81 -16.52
C ASP A 115 13.94 46.10 -17.56
N LEU A 116 13.73 44.79 -17.77
CA LEU A 116 14.52 43.95 -18.67
C LEU A 116 13.80 43.70 -20.00
N ASP A 117 14.51 43.96 -21.11
CA ASP A 117 14.08 43.51 -22.43
C ASP A 117 14.47 42.04 -22.62
N LEU A 118 13.55 41.14 -22.30
CA LEU A 118 13.72 39.69 -22.37
C LEU A 118 13.51 39.12 -23.78
N GLY A 119 13.38 39.97 -24.81
CA GLY A 119 13.09 39.54 -26.18
C GLY A 119 11.74 38.81 -26.31
N ASP A 120 11.66 37.81 -27.21
CA ASP A 120 10.44 37.05 -27.53
C ASP A 120 10.06 35.99 -26.47
N CYS A 121 10.30 36.24 -25.17
CA CYS A 121 9.81 35.33 -24.14
C CYS A 121 8.34 35.59 -23.81
N GLU A 122 7.45 34.88 -24.52
CA GLU A 122 6.02 34.94 -24.26
C GLU A 122 5.69 34.41 -22.86
N GLY A 123 5.32 35.32 -21.95
CA GLY A 123 4.86 34.98 -20.60
C GLY A 123 5.95 34.94 -19.53
N CYS A 124 7.22 35.27 -19.81
CA CYS A 124 8.29 35.39 -18.81
C CYS A 124 7.91 36.35 -17.67
N VAL A 125 7.46 37.57 -18.02
CA VAL A 125 7.05 38.58 -17.03
C VAL A 125 5.85 38.08 -16.21
N LYS A 126 4.89 37.41 -16.87
CA LYS A 126 3.73 36.81 -16.20
C LYS A 126 4.11 35.67 -15.26
N ALA A 127 5.20 34.95 -15.54
CA ALA A 127 5.67 33.84 -14.72
C ALA A 127 6.09 34.27 -13.31
N THR A 128 6.37 35.55 -13.07
CA THR A 128 6.75 36.07 -11.73
C THR A 128 5.74 37.04 -11.16
N SER A 129 4.64 37.33 -11.85
CA SER A 129 3.72 38.41 -11.47
C SER A 129 2.80 38.06 -10.31
N SER A 130 2.60 36.78 -10.02
CA SER A 130 1.85 36.34 -8.84
C SER A 130 2.45 35.09 -8.23
N VAL A 131 2.17 34.86 -6.95
CA VAL A 131 2.71 33.71 -6.20
C VAL A 131 2.38 32.39 -6.88
N MET A 132 1.18 32.24 -7.44
CA MET A 132 0.80 31.02 -8.16
C MET A 132 1.57 30.85 -9.47
N HIS A 133 1.82 31.94 -10.20
CA HIS A 133 2.64 31.89 -11.43
C HIS A 133 4.09 31.60 -11.11
N ALA A 134 4.64 32.19 -10.05
CA ALA A 134 6.00 31.93 -9.59
C ALA A 134 6.16 30.49 -9.05
N ASN A 135 5.14 29.97 -8.37
CA ASN A 135 5.08 28.55 -8.01
C ASN A 135 5.05 27.65 -9.25
N LEU A 136 4.29 28.01 -10.29
CA LEU A 136 4.27 27.27 -11.55
C LEU A 136 5.63 27.32 -12.26
N LEU A 137 6.32 28.47 -12.22
CA LEU A 137 7.68 28.63 -12.74
C LEU A 137 8.67 27.71 -12.01
N LEU A 138 8.66 27.72 -10.68
CA LEU A 138 9.50 26.83 -9.87
C LEU A 138 9.19 25.36 -10.11
N PHE A 139 7.90 25.00 -10.20
CA PHE A 139 7.47 23.65 -10.52
C PHE A 139 7.98 23.19 -11.89
N LYS A 140 7.84 24.02 -12.93
CA LYS A 140 8.37 23.75 -14.28
C LYS A 140 9.89 23.61 -14.27
N THR A 141 10.57 24.51 -13.57
CA THR A 141 12.03 24.52 -13.46
C THR A 141 12.56 23.26 -12.79
N VAL A 142 11.96 22.85 -11.67
CA VAL A 142 12.48 21.74 -10.83
C VAL A 142 12.04 20.38 -11.35
N ILE A 143 10.79 20.23 -11.81
CA ILE A 143 10.23 18.93 -12.19
C ILE A 143 10.32 18.69 -13.70
N ALA A 144 9.99 19.69 -14.52
CA ALA A 144 10.04 19.55 -15.97
C ALA A 144 11.42 19.89 -16.55
N GLY A 145 12.30 20.56 -15.79
CA GLY A 145 13.59 21.05 -16.28
C GLY A 145 13.43 22.16 -17.33
N ASP A 146 12.30 22.84 -17.34
CA ASP A 146 11.89 23.78 -18.38
C ASP A 146 12.03 25.25 -17.93
N SER A 147 12.24 26.15 -18.89
CA SER A 147 12.17 27.62 -18.76
C SER A 147 13.19 28.29 -17.81
N TRP A 148 14.09 27.52 -17.16
CA TRP A 148 15.11 28.10 -16.28
C TRP A 148 16.06 29.04 -17.02
N GLY A 149 16.58 28.58 -18.17
CA GLY A 149 17.54 29.35 -18.97
C GLY A 149 16.95 30.65 -19.53
N ASP A 150 15.67 30.65 -19.83
CA ASP A 150 15.00 31.79 -20.48
C ASP A 150 14.70 32.94 -19.50
N ILE A 151 14.48 32.62 -18.22
CA ILE A 151 14.15 33.60 -17.18
C ILE A 151 15.34 33.88 -16.27
N ALA A 152 15.98 32.84 -15.71
CA ALA A 152 16.98 33.03 -14.68
C ALA A 152 18.27 33.63 -15.24
N VAL A 153 18.73 33.17 -16.41
CA VAL A 153 20.03 33.58 -16.96
C VAL A 153 20.05 35.07 -17.35
N PRO A 154 19.08 35.62 -18.10
CA PRO A 154 19.08 37.06 -18.41
C PRO A 154 18.99 37.94 -17.17
N VAL A 155 18.16 37.55 -16.19
CA VAL A 155 18.00 38.29 -14.93
C VAL A 155 19.28 38.25 -14.10
N ILE A 156 19.99 37.12 -14.07
CA ILE A 156 21.27 37.00 -13.38
C ILE A 156 22.35 37.84 -14.05
N TYR A 157 22.42 37.87 -15.38
CA TYR A 157 23.39 38.70 -16.10
C TYR A 157 23.17 40.19 -15.86
N ALA A 158 21.91 40.64 -15.82
CA ALA A 158 21.59 42.03 -15.52
C ALA A 158 21.75 42.38 -14.03
N HIS A 159 21.35 41.46 -13.15
CA HIS A 159 21.32 41.64 -11.70
C HIS A 159 21.96 40.43 -11.00
N PRO A 160 23.29 40.39 -10.83
CA PRO A 160 24.01 39.22 -10.32
C PRO A 160 23.56 38.72 -8.94
N PHE A 161 23.03 39.60 -8.08
CA PHE A 161 22.52 39.21 -6.76
C PHE A 161 21.29 38.29 -6.83
N SER A 162 20.52 38.36 -7.93
CA SER A 162 19.35 37.50 -8.17
C SER A 162 19.72 36.01 -8.27
N ALA A 163 20.99 35.70 -8.57
CA ALA A 163 21.50 34.34 -8.61
C ALA A 163 21.28 33.60 -7.29
N ILE A 164 21.31 34.30 -6.16
CA ILE A 164 21.06 33.69 -4.84
C ILE A 164 19.63 33.16 -4.75
N ILE A 165 18.65 33.85 -5.34
CA ILE A 165 17.24 33.43 -5.32
C ILE A 165 17.04 32.23 -6.25
N PHE A 166 17.52 32.30 -7.49
CA PHE A 166 17.35 31.20 -8.45
C PHE A 166 18.17 29.96 -8.09
N MET A 167 19.45 30.10 -7.75
CA MET A 167 20.28 28.97 -7.34
C MET A 167 19.88 28.44 -5.96
N GLY A 168 19.54 29.33 -5.01
CA GLY A 168 19.07 28.94 -3.68
C GLY A 168 17.77 28.14 -3.72
N SER A 169 16.79 28.58 -4.53
CA SER A 169 15.55 27.83 -4.75
C SER A 169 15.80 26.47 -5.41
N LEU A 170 16.64 26.40 -6.46
CA LEU A 170 17.03 25.13 -7.09
C LEU A 170 17.71 24.18 -6.12
N LEU A 171 18.72 24.64 -5.38
CA LEU A 171 19.46 23.83 -4.41
C LEU A 171 18.51 23.30 -3.33
N THR A 172 17.66 24.17 -2.79
CA THR A 172 16.71 23.80 -1.74
C THR A 172 15.67 22.80 -2.24
N LEU A 173 15.13 22.99 -3.44
CA LEU A 173 14.05 22.15 -3.98
C LEU A 173 14.56 20.80 -4.50
N ILE A 174 15.69 20.77 -5.22
CA ILE A 174 16.26 19.54 -5.78
C ILE A 174 16.99 18.76 -4.68
N PHE A 175 17.99 19.36 -4.04
CA PHE A 175 18.83 18.63 -3.10
C PHE A 175 18.21 18.51 -1.71
N GLY A 176 17.40 19.49 -1.30
CA GLY A 176 16.70 19.44 -0.03
C GLY A 176 15.40 18.66 -0.14
N VAL A 177 14.39 19.26 -0.77
CA VAL A 177 13.01 18.76 -0.68
C VAL A 177 12.82 17.48 -1.47
N LEU A 178 13.16 17.40 -2.76
CA LEU A 178 12.91 16.18 -3.56
C LEU A 178 13.63 14.96 -2.97
N ASN A 179 14.89 15.11 -2.57
CA ASN A 179 15.64 14.03 -1.92
C ASN A 179 15.02 13.63 -0.56
N LEU A 180 14.50 14.59 0.22
CA LEU A 180 13.77 14.30 1.45
C LEU A 180 12.49 13.51 1.16
N ILE A 181 11.73 13.85 0.11
CA ILE A 181 10.53 13.09 -0.28
C ILE A 181 10.92 11.65 -0.60
N VAL A 182 11.99 11.46 -1.39
CA VAL A 182 12.49 10.11 -1.72
C VAL A 182 12.86 9.34 -0.45
N ALA A 183 13.57 9.97 0.50
CA ALA A 183 13.92 9.36 1.77
C ALA A 183 12.69 8.92 2.57
N VAL A 184 11.70 9.81 2.75
CA VAL A 184 10.46 9.51 3.48
C VAL A 184 9.68 8.37 2.82
N VAL A 185 9.64 8.32 1.49
CA VAL A 185 8.98 7.25 0.75
C VAL A 185 9.70 5.92 0.95
N VAL A 186 11.04 5.91 0.91
CA VAL A 186 11.85 4.72 1.18
C VAL A 186 11.63 4.22 2.60
N ASP A 187 11.63 5.11 3.59
CA ASP A 187 11.37 4.76 4.99
C ASP A 187 9.96 4.19 5.17
N THR A 188 8.95 4.80 4.55
CA THR A 188 7.57 4.30 4.58
C THR A 188 7.47 2.89 3.96
N PHE A 189 8.18 2.64 2.86
CA PHE A 189 8.24 1.31 2.26
C PHE A 189 8.97 0.29 3.15
N ALA A 190 10.06 0.70 3.79
CA ALA A 190 10.80 -0.16 4.71
C ALA A 190 9.94 -0.54 5.93
N GLU A 191 9.23 0.42 6.52
CA GLU A 191 8.30 0.19 7.62
C GLU A 191 7.13 -0.70 7.22
N ALA A 192 6.56 -0.51 6.03
CA ALA A 192 5.48 -1.37 5.53
C ALA A 192 5.96 -2.83 5.39
N ARG A 193 7.16 -3.03 4.85
CA ARG A 193 7.76 -4.36 4.72
C ARG A 193 8.07 -4.99 6.09
N GLN A 194 8.57 -4.21 7.05
CA GLN A 194 8.82 -4.71 8.40
C GLN A 194 7.51 -5.13 9.09
N ARG A 195 6.45 -4.34 8.94
CA ARG A 195 5.12 -4.69 9.47
C ARG A 195 4.59 -6.00 8.88
N ASP A 196 4.76 -6.22 7.58
CA ASP A 196 4.35 -7.49 6.94
C ASP A 196 5.09 -8.71 7.53
N VAL A 197 6.39 -8.57 7.83
CA VAL A 197 7.18 -9.64 8.47
C VAL A 197 6.74 -9.88 9.91
N LEU A 198 6.51 -8.83 10.69
CA LEU A 198 6.04 -8.94 12.08
C LEU A 198 4.65 -9.58 12.16
N ASN A 199 3.72 -9.16 11.30
CA ASN A 199 2.37 -9.75 11.24
C ASN A 199 2.41 -11.24 10.89
N LEU A 200 3.31 -11.65 9.98
CA LEU A 200 3.49 -13.06 9.64
C LEU A 200 4.03 -13.87 10.83
N ALA A 201 4.98 -13.32 11.58
CA ALA A 201 5.52 -13.97 12.77
C ALA A 201 4.44 -14.13 13.85
N GLU A 202 3.64 -13.08 14.10
CA GLU A 202 2.52 -13.13 15.05
C GLU A 202 1.45 -14.15 14.63
N GLU A 203 1.13 -14.23 13.33
CA GLU A 203 0.21 -15.24 12.80
C GLU A 203 0.75 -16.66 12.98
N MET A 204 2.06 -16.86 12.80
CA MET A 204 2.71 -18.15 13.07
C MET A 204 2.66 -18.52 14.56
N GLU A 205 2.94 -17.59 15.47
CA GLU A 205 2.84 -17.83 16.92
C GLU A 205 1.40 -18.14 17.34
N PHE A 206 0.41 -17.42 16.80
CA PHE A 206 -0.99 -17.70 17.07
C PHE A 206 -1.41 -19.09 16.59
N ASN A 207 -1.00 -19.48 15.38
CA ASN A 207 -1.26 -20.81 14.85
C ASN A 207 -0.59 -21.91 15.69
N LEU A 208 0.67 -21.70 16.11
CA LEU A 208 1.38 -22.64 16.97
C LEU A 208 0.68 -22.80 18.33
N ALA A 209 0.25 -21.70 18.96
CA ALA A 209 -0.47 -21.75 20.23
C ALA A 209 -1.86 -22.41 20.08
N ALA A 210 -2.53 -22.22 18.94
CA ALA A 210 -3.79 -22.89 18.64
C ALA A 210 -3.58 -24.40 18.42
N ASP A 211 -2.51 -24.78 17.72
CA ASP A 211 -2.14 -26.17 17.48
C ASP A 211 -1.72 -26.87 18.79
N GLN A 212 -0.98 -26.20 19.67
CA GLN A 212 -0.66 -26.70 21.02
C GLN A 212 -1.93 -26.99 21.84
N LYS A 213 -2.86 -26.02 21.94
CA LYS A 213 -4.14 -26.21 22.65
C LYS A 213 -5.04 -27.27 22.02
N PHE A 214 -4.89 -27.53 20.72
CA PHE A 214 -5.60 -28.59 20.04
C PHE A 214 -5.01 -29.96 20.41
N LEU A 215 -3.69 -30.10 20.35
CA LEU A 215 -2.99 -31.33 20.74
C LEU A 215 -3.21 -31.67 22.21
N GLU A 216 -3.16 -30.69 23.12
CA GLU A 216 -3.47 -30.90 24.54
C GLU A 216 -4.87 -31.49 24.76
N ARG A 217 -5.88 -30.97 24.05
CA ARG A 217 -7.26 -31.48 24.15
C ARG A 217 -7.40 -32.90 23.63
N ILE A 218 -6.66 -33.25 22.59
CA ILE A 218 -6.67 -34.58 22.01
C ILE A 218 -5.94 -35.57 22.90
N PHE A 219 -4.76 -35.20 23.42
CA PHE A 219 -4.01 -36.04 24.36
C PHE A 219 -4.81 -36.32 25.63
N GLN A 220 -5.53 -35.33 26.19
CA GLN A 220 -6.44 -35.55 27.32
C GLN A 220 -7.62 -36.48 27.00
N ARG A 221 -8.03 -36.59 25.74
CA ARG A 221 -9.15 -37.47 25.32
C ARG A 221 -8.67 -38.89 25.06
N ILE A 222 -7.43 -39.04 24.58
CA ILE A 222 -6.81 -40.31 24.23
C ILE A 222 -6.18 -41.00 25.45
N ASP A 223 -5.70 -40.22 26.42
CA ASP A 223 -5.24 -40.67 27.74
C ASP A 223 -6.38 -41.41 28.45
N ALA A 224 -6.37 -42.74 28.35
CA ALA A 224 -7.46 -43.60 28.82
C ALA A 224 -7.30 -43.94 30.31
N ASP A 225 -6.06 -43.91 30.81
CA ASP A 225 -5.72 -44.20 32.19
C ASP A 225 -5.69 -42.94 33.09
N GLY A 226 -5.76 -41.74 32.50
CA GLY A 226 -5.78 -40.47 33.19
C GLY A 226 -4.45 -40.14 33.87
N SER A 227 -3.37 -40.76 33.43
CA SER A 227 -2.03 -40.60 33.99
C SER A 227 -1.42 -39.22 33.69
N GLY A 228 -1.98 -38.48 32.74
CA GLY A 228 -1.44 -37.22 32.23
C GLY A 228 -0.28 -37.42 31.25
N GLN A 229 -0.04 -38.65 30.81
CA GLN A 229 0.93 -39.04 29.77
C GLN A 229 0.21 -39.90 28.73
N VAL A 230 0.65 -39.82 27.46
CA VAL A 230 0.07 -40.63 26.38
C VAL A 230 1.11 -41.64 25.94
N THR A 231 0.78 -42.93 26.02
CA THR A 231 1.62 -44.02 25.53
C THR A 231 1.52 -44.15 24.00
N PHE A 232 2.49 -44.84 23.38
CA PHE A 232 2.45 -45.07 21.92
C PHE A 232 1.21 -45.85 21.49
N ASP A 233 0.77 -46.83 22.29
CA ASP A 233 -0.43 -47.62 21.99
C ASP A 233 -1.70 -46.75 22.07
N GLU A 234 -1.80 -45.88 23.07
CA GLU A 234 -2.90 -44.91 23.18
C GLU A 234 -2.89 -43.93 22.00
N LEU A 235 -1.72 -43.42 21.60
CA LEU A 235 -1.59 -42.55 20.43
C LEU A 235 -2.07 -43.23 19.14
N LEU A 236 -1.70 -44.51 18.94
CA LEU A 236 -2.09 -45.31 17.79
C LEU A 236 -3.61 -45.60 17.79
N GLU A 237 -4.16 -45.99 18.94
CA GLU A 237 -5.61 -46.19 19.08
C GLU A 237 -6.39 -44.90 18.90
N GLY A 238 -5.88 -43.79 19.44
CA GLY A 238 -6.44 -42.46 19.27
C GLY A 238 -6.46 -42.02 17.81
N ALA A 239 -5.41 -42.29 17.05
CA ALA A 239 -5.34 -42.01 15.61
C ALA A 239 -6.37 -42.79 14.78
N ARG A 240 -6.78 -43.97 15.26
CA ARG A 240 -7.83 -44.79 14.62
C ARG A 240 -9.24 -44.43 15.09
N ARG A 241 -9.40 -44.02 16.34
CA ARG A 241 -10.70 -43.86 17.02
C ARG A 241 -11.23 -42.44 17.00
N ASP A 242 -10.35 -41.43 17.05
CA ASP A 242 -10.74 -40.03 17.02
C ASP A 242 -10.64 -39.46 15.59
N PRO A 243 -11.79 -39.15 14.94
CA PRO A 243 -11.80 -38.65 13.57
C PRO A 243 -11.23 -37.22 13.43
N GLU A 244 -11.22 -36.43 14.51
CA GLU A 244 -10.65 -35.08 14.52
C GLU A 244 -9.12 -35.15 14.54
N PHE A 245 -8.55 -36.08 15.32
CA PHE A 245 -7.12 -36.36 15.34
C PHE A 245 -6.64 -36.92 13.99
N GLN A 246 -7.35 -37.90 13.44
CA GLN A 246 -7.02 -38.50 12.14
C GLN A 246 -7.05 -37.46 11.00
N SER A 247 -8.06 -36.58 10.98
CA SER A 247 -8.16 -35.51 10.00
C SER A 247 -6.97 -34.56 10.07
N ARG A 248 -6.48 -34.25 11.28
CA ARG A 248 -5.31 -33.38 11.44
C ARG A 248 -3.98 -34.02 11.10
N LEU A 249 -3.77 -35.29 11.44
CA LEU A 249 -2.59 -36.04 10.99
C LEU A 249 -2.47 -36.04 9.46
N ARG A 250 -3.60 -36.23 8.76
CA ARG A 250 -3.64 -36.13 7.28
C ARG A 250 -3.33 -34.74 6.74
N VAL A 251 -3.75 -33.66 7.42
CA VAL A 251 -3.40 -32.29 6.98
C VAL A 251 -1.90 -32.01 7.15
N MET A 252 -1.26 -32.67 8.12
CA MET A 252 0.19 -32.60 8.36
C MET A 252 1.00 -33.60 7.51
N ASP A 253 0.34 -34.39 6.65
CA ASP A 253 0.96 -35.44 5.83
C ASP A 253 1.66 -36.51 6.68
N ILE A 254 1.06 -36.85 7.82
CA ILE A 254 1.54 -37.91 8.74
C ILE A 254 0.64 -39.13 8.58
N ASP A 255 1.23 -40.21 8.09
CA ASP A 255 0.57 -41.51 8.03
C ASP A 255 0.78 -42.31 9.32
N GLU A 256 0.04 -43.41 9.46
CA GLU A 256 0.11 -44.26 10.65
C GLU A 256 1.51 -44.87 10.87
N SER A 257 2.28 -45.06 9.79
CA SER A 257 3.69 -45.49 9.84
C SER A 257 4.62 -44.44 10.43
N ASP A 258 4.26 -43.16 10.32
CA ASP A 258 5.08 -42.03 10.75
C ASP A 258 4.80 -41.64 12.21
N LEU A 259 3.72 -42.15 12.79
CA LEU A 259 3.35 -41.93 14.20
C LEU A 259 4.46 -42.35 15.17
N GLN A 260 5.23 -43.39 14.82
CA GLN A 260 6.34 -43.84 15.66
C GLN A 260 7.48 -42.80 15.69
N GLN A 261 7.85 -42.25 14.53
CA GLN A 261 8.82 -41.15 14.47
C GLN A 261 8.29 -39.87 15.12
N LEU A 262 6.99 -39.58 14.96
CA LEU A 262 6.34 -38.45 15.60
C LEU A 262 6.45 -38.56 17.13
N PHE A 263 6.16 -39.74 17.68
CA PHE A 263 6.22 -40.02 19.11
C PHE A 263 7.64 -39.85 19.65
N GLU A 264 8.64 -40.41 18.97
CA GLU A 264 10.05 -40.24 19.33
C GLU A 264 10.51 -38.78 19.26
N MET A 265 10.06 -38.00 18.27
CA MET A 265 10.38 -36.57 18.16
C MET A 265 9.75 -35.72 19.26
N ILE A 266 8.52 -36.04 19.69
CA ILE A 266 7.81 -35.30 20.73
C ILE A 266 8.43 -35.55 22.12
N ASP A 267 8.87 -36.79 22.39
CA ASP A 267 9.50 -37.18 23.66
C ASP A 267 10.82 -36.42 23.94
N VAL A 268 11.59 -36.10 22.88
CA VAL A 268 12.88 -35.38 22.98
C VAL A 268 12.73 -33.94 23.50
N HIS A 269 11.55 -33.32 23.37
CA HIS A 269 11.29 -31.95 23.86
C HIS A 269 10.65 -31.87 25.25
N GLY A 270 10.53 -32.99 25.98
CA GLY A 270 10.32 -32.96 27.44
C GLY A 270 8.98 -33.46 27.98
N PHE A 271 8.29 -34.34 27.28
CA PHE A 271 7.32 -35.25 27.92
C PHE A 271 7.91 -36.66 27.88
N ARG A 272 8.68 -37.00 28.92
CA ARG A 272 9.25 -38.35 29.11
C ARG A 272 8.14 -39.39 29.04
N VAL A 273 8.13 -40.24 28.02
CA VAL A 273 7.27 -41.42 27.99
C VAL A 273 8.12 -42.68 27.97
N TYR A 274 7.93 -43.55 28.95
CA TYR A 274 8.60 -44.84 29.02
C TYR A 274 7.98 -45.82 28.03
N HIS A 275 8.83 -46.55 27.29
CA HIS A 275 8.43 -47.75 26.58
C HIS A 275 7.86 -48.79 27.56
N SER A 276 6.55 -49.00 27.54
CA SER A 276 5.93 -50.18 28.13
C SER A 276 5.80 -51.27 27.06
N ALA A 277 6.85 -52.05 26.87
CA ALA A 277 6.72 -53.37 26.27
C ALA A 277 7.88 -54.28 26.73
N ASP A 278 7.61 -55.13 27.69
CA ASP A 278 8.10 -56.51 27.62
C ASP A 278 7.07 -57.46 28.28
N PRO A 279 6.28 -58.20 27.48
CA PRO A 279 5.54 -59.36 27.95
C PRO A 279 6.34 -60.65 27.69
N MET A 280 6.22 -61.62 28.62
CA MET A 280 6.79 -62.99 28.62
C MET A 280 8.22 -63.07 29.17
N GLY A 281 8.56 -63.86 30.20
CA GLY A 281 7.98 -65.08 30.72
C GLY A 281 8.91 -66.27 30.46
N ALA A 282 9.92 -66.48 31.32
CA ALA A 282 10.57 -67.76 31.71
C ALA A 282 11.89 -67.47 32.45
#